data_AF-A0A0B2W496-F1
#
_entry.id   AF-A0A0B2W496-F1
#
_cell.length_a   1.000
_cell.length_b   1.000
_cell.length_c   1.000
_cell.angle_alpha   90.00
_cell.angle_beta   90.00
_cell.angle_gamma   90.00
#
_symmetry.space_group_name_H-M   'P 1'
#
loop_
_entity.id
_entity.type
_entity.pdbx_description
1 polymer ?
#
loop_
_entity_poly.entity_id
_entity_poly.type
_entity_poly.pdbx_seq_one_letter_code
_entity_poly.pdbx_strand_id
1 'polypeptide(L)'
;MALPGVVSPRGRISRRLSYSKITKQLSNLDMSSDVIMDHGETARREGRFVFECSWEVANKVGGIYTVLRTKAAVSTDELGDQYCMLGPYNEERVKLEVEVLEPDTAAMKYALDQMKEIGFRVVFGRWLIDGYPNVVLFDIGSAAWKLDQWKYELWESCKIGIPWHDKESNDAVILGFVVAIFIQKYVYAIEGFEPLCVAHFHEWQAGIGLILSRVWKTNVSTVFTTHATLLGRYLSASGADLYHNLEHFDVDREAGTRQIYHRYCIERAAVNMAHIFTTVSEITGLEALHLLKKKPDILTPNGLNVVKFAALHEFQNLHAIAKEKIHDFIRGHFYGHYDFDLDKTIYLFTAGRYEFTNKGGDFFIEALARLNYYLKFDVDREAGTRQIYHRYCIERAAVNMAHIFTTVSEITGLEALHLLKKKPDILTPNGLNVVKFAALHEFQNLHAIAKEKIHDFIRGHFYGHYDFDLDKTIYLFTAGRYEFTNKGGDFFIEALARLNYYLKPEVHVKTNLSKQQLSWVMSQRLRQRKHLLDVPIGSVKVPRKKLTNKICEAFIMQMLKKYFSKQDSQ
;
A
#
# COMPACT_ATOMS: atom_id res chain seq x y z
N MET A 1 33.51 39.88 -16.80
CA MET A 1 32.31 39.85 -17.65
C MET A 1 31.52 38.61 -17.30
N ALA A 2 30.55 38.73 -16.40
CA ALA A 2 29.65 37.65 -16.03
C ALA A 2 28.64 37.46 -17.17
N LEU A 3 28.47 36.22 -17.61
CA LEU A 3 27.42 35.83 -18.55
C LEU A 3 26.04 36.13 -17.92
N PRO A 4 25.05 36.59 -18.70
CA PRO A 4 23.72 36.82 -18.16
C PRO A 4 23.09 35.49 -17.78
N GLY A 5 22.70 35.37 -16.51
CA GLY A 5 21.95 34.23 -15.99
C GLY A 5 20.67 34.03 -16.81
N VAL A 6 20.42 32.80 -17.20
CA VAL A 6 19.15 32.37 -17.77
C VAL A 6 18.09 32.56 -16.68
N VAL A 7 17.36 33.68 -16.74
CA VAL A 7 16.19 33.92 -15.92
C VAL A 7 15.19 32.82 -16.25
N SER A 8 14.93 31.94 -15.28
CA SER A 8 13.84 30.96 -15.34
C SER A 8 12.56 31.70 -15.78
N PRO A 9 11.80 31.19 -16.77
CA PRO A 9 10.60 31.86 -17.24
C PRO A 9 9.65 32.02 -16.05
N ARG A 10 9.34 33.29 -15.70
CA ARG A 10 8.47 33.72 -14.59
C ARG A 10 7.38 32.66 -14.31
N GLY A 11 7.50 31.99 -13.16
CA GLY A 11 6.75 30.80 -12.81
C GLY A 11 5.24 31.04 -12.91
N ARG A 12 4.60 30.47 -13.93
CA ARG A 12 3.14 30.50 -14.07
C ARG A 12 2.55 29.30 -13.35
N ILE A 13 1.89 29.52 -12.21
CA ILE A 13 1.17 28.47 -11.47
C ILE A 13 -0.33 28.60 -11.72
N SER A 14 -1.00 27.47 -11.93
CA SER A 14 -2.46 27.41 -12.04
C SER A 14 -3.10 27.25 -10.66
N ARG A 15 -4.11 28.07 -10.35
CA ARG A 15 -4.91 27.96 -9.10
C ARG A 15 -5.60 26.60 -8.90
N ARG A 16 -5.87 25.86 -9.98
CA ARG A 16 -6.53 24.53 -9.94
C ARG A 16 -6.05 23.63 -11.08
N LEU A 17 -5.95 22.34 -10.82
CA LEU A 17 -5.63 21.31 -11.81
C LEU A 17 -6.93 20.76 -12.44
N SER A 18 -7.61 21.56 -13.26
CA SER A 18 -8.74 21.05 -14.05
C SER A 18 -8.26 20.24 -15.24
N TYR A 19 -9.09 19.31 -15.73
CA TYR A 19 -8.77 18.49 -16.90
C TYR A 19 -8.31 19.33 -18.12
N SER A 20 -9.00 20.44 -18.37
CA SER A 20 -8.64 21.37 -19.44
C SER A 20 -7.26 22.01 -19.24
N LYS A 21 -6.92 22.40 -18.02
CA LYS A 21 -5.62 23.01 -17.70
C LYS A 21 -4.48 22.00 -17.76
N ILE A 22 -4.70 20.78 -17.27
CA ILE A 22 -3.74 19.67 -17.39
C ILE A 22 -3.47 19.37 -18.88
N THR A 23 -4.53 19.25 -19.68
CA THR A 23 -4.40 18.97 -21.13
C THR A 23 -3.62 20.06 -21.85
N LYS A 24 -3.91 21.34 -21.55
CA LYS A 24 -3.16 22.47 -22.10
C LYS A 24 -1.69 22.45 -21.70
N GLN A 25 -1.38 22.18 -20.43
CA GLN A 25 -0.02 22.10 -19.92
C GLN A 25 0.76 20.95 -20.56
N LEU A 26 0.15 19.77 -20.73
CA LEU A 26 0.75 18.62 -21.41
C LEU A 26 0.96 18.89 -22.91
N SER A 27 0.10 19.70 -23.53
CA SER A 27 0.18 20.08 -24.93
C SER A 27 1.07 21.30 -25.18
N ASN A 28 1.78 21.81 -24.15
CA ASN A 28 2.59 23.04 -24.20
C ASN A 28 1.83 24.28 -24.70
N LEU A 29 0.52 24.34 -24.47
CA LEU A 29 -0.29 25.52 -24.82
C LEU A 29 -0.15 26.60 -23.76
N ASP A 30 -0.06 27.84 -24.20
CA ASP A 30 0.07 29.00 -23.32
C ASP A 30 -1.14 29.13 -22.38
N MET A 31 -0.83 29.30 -21.10
CA MET A 31 -1.80 29.54 -20.04
C MET A 31 -1.63 30.97 -19.54
N SER A 32 -2.74 31.72 -19.41
CA SER A 32 -2.77 32.92 -18.58
C SER A 32 -2.53 32.49 -17.13
N SER A 33 -1.50 33.03 -16.48
CA SER A 33 -1.25 32.77 -15.06
C SER A 33 -2.28 33.51 -14.21
N ASP A 34 -3.07 32.76 -13.44
CA ASP A 34 -4.02 33.34 -12.48
C ASP A 34 -3.35 33.64 -11.13
N VAL A 35 -2.13 33.14 -10.87
CA VAL A 35 -1.37 33.33 -9.61
C VAL A 35 -0.18 34.25 -9.88
N ILE A 36 -0.05 35.28 -9.05
CA ILE A 36 1.08 36.22 -9.08
C ILE A 36 2.16 35.64 -8.17
N MET A 37 3.35 35.42 -8.74
CA MET A 37 4.56 35.03 -8.01
C MET A 37 5.45 36.28 -7.95
N ASP A 38 5.35 37.03 -6.86
CA ASP A 38 6.01 38.34 -6.69
C ASP A 38 7.06 38.33 -5.56
N HIS A 39 7.58 37.15 -5.21
CA HIS A 39 8.56 36.98 -4.15
C HIS A 39 8.14 37.65 -2.83
N GLY A 40 6.84 37.59 -2.49
CA GLY A 40 6.31 38.05 -1.22
C GLY A 40 5.99 39.53 -1.13
N GLU A 41 6.08 40.31 -2.21
CA GLU A 41 5.76 41.74 -2.18
C GLU A 41 4.31 41.99 -1.71
N THR A 42 3.34 41.29 -2.32
CA THR A 42 1.94 41.37 -1.89
C THR A 42 1.74 40.78 -0.50
N ALA A 43 2.45 39.70 -0.15
CA ALA A 43 2.36 39.07 1.17
C ALA A 43 2.80 40.01 2.30
N ARG A 44 3.90 40.74 2.09
CA ARG A 44 4.41 41.74 3.03
C ARG A 44 3.43 42.88 3.24
N ARG A 45 2.84 43.41 2.16
CA ARG A 45 1.84 44.50 2.25
C ARG A 45 0.58 44.07 2.99
N GLU A 46 0.15 42.83 2.83
CA GLU A 46 -1.03 42.25 3.49
C GLU A 46 -0.72 41.73 4.90
N GLY A 47 0.53 41.83 5.37
CA GLY A 47 0.93 41.33 6.69
C GLY A 47 0.86 39.80 6.81
N ARG A 48 0.99 39.06 5.71
CA ARG A 48 0.96 37.59 5.68
C ARG A 48 2.33 36.99 5.94
N PHE A 49 2.40 36.00 6.81
CA PHE A 49 3.62 35.25 7.14
C PHE A 49 3.34 33.76 7.16
N VAL A 50 4.32 32.95 6.74
CA VAL A 50 4.21 31.49 6.74
C VAL A 50 5.43 30.87 7.41
N PHE A 51 5.18 30.12 8.48
CA PHE A 51 6.15 29.25 9.13
C PHE A 51 5.88 27.81 8.73
N GLU A 52 6.89 27.10 8.22
CA GLU A 52 6.80 25.68 7.88
C GLU A 52 7.73 24.85 8.76
N CYS A 53 7.15 24.08 9.68
CA CYS A 53 7.84 23.32 10.70
C CYS A 53 7.92 21.83 10.36
N SER A 54 9.12 21.27 10.43
CA SER A 54 9.33 19.82 10.34
C SER A 54 10.60 19.39 11.05
N TRP A 55 10.63 18.14 11.49
CA TRP A 55 11.85 17.49 12.01
C TRP A 55 12.98 17.42 10.97
N GLU A 56 12.63 17.44 9.68
CA GLU A 56 13.57 17.25 8.57
C GLU A 56 14.05 18.57 7.91
N VAL A 57 13.70 19.74 8.45
CA VAL A 57 14.25 21.03 7.97
C VAL A 57 15.75 21.07 8.25
N ALA A 58 16.57 21.24 7.21
CA ALA A 58 18.04 21.19 7.28
C ALA A 58 18.61 19.92 7.98
N ASN A 59 17.81 18.85 8.03
CA ASN A 59 18.15 17.62 8.75
C ASN A 59 17.64 16.39 7.98
N LYS A 60 18.48 15.84 7.10
CA LYS A 60 18.08 14.72 6.23
C LYS A 60 17.92 13.42 7.01
N VAL A 61 16.66 13.02 7.25
CA VAL A 61 16.29 11.73 7.87
C VAL A 61 15.58 10.81 6.87
N GLY A 62 14.67 11.35 6.07
CA GLY A 62 13.78 10.57 5.21
C GLY A 62 13.33 11.31 3.96
N GLY A 63 12.11 11.00 3.52
CA GLY A 63 11.53 11.55 2.29
C GLY A 63 11.05 12.99 2.45
N ILE A 64 10.71 13.42 3.67
CA ILE A 64 10.13 14.75 3.93
C ILE A 64 11.17 15.84 3.67
N TYR A 65 12.44 15.58 4.00
CA TYR A 65 13.57 16.44 3.60
C TYR A 65 13.52 16.77 2.10
N THR A 66 13.26 15.77 1.25
CA THR A 66 13.22 15.97 -0.21
C THR A 66 12.01 16.80 -0.61
N VAL A 67 10.85 16.56 0.00
CA VAL A 67 9.64 17.35 -0.24
C VAL A 67 9.86 18.81 0.13
N LEU A 68 10.34 19.09 1.34
CA LEU A 68 10.63 20.43 1.83
C LEU A 68 11.68 21.14 0.94
N ARG A 69 12.80 20.46 0.66
CA ARG A 69 13.89 21.00 -0.14
C ARG A 69 13.48 21.34 -1.57
N THR A 70 12.73 20.46 -2.25
CA THR A 70 12.31 20.72 -3.63
C THR A 70 11.20 21.76 -3.72
N LYS A 71 10.34 21.85 -2.70
CA LYS A 71 9.26 22.84 -2.62
C LYS A 71 9.74 24.25 -2.25
N ALA A 72 10.90 24.40 -1.59
CA ALA A 72 11.41 25.68 -1.13
C ALA A 72 11.50 26.75 -2.23
N ALA A 73 11.91 26.38 -3.45
CA ALA A 73 11.99 27.28 -4.60
C ALA A 73 10.63 27.92 -4.92
N VAL A 74 9.58 27.10 -5.06
CA VAL A 74 8.25 27.63 -5.37
C VAL A 74 7.64 28.41 -4.20
N SER A 75 7.95 28.01 -2.95
CA SER A 75 7.49 28.73 -1.76
C SER A 75 8.10 30.14 -1.66
N THR A 76 9.38 30.29 -1.99
CA THR A 76 10.08 31.59 -1.96
C THR A 76 9.78 32.45 -3.20
N ASP A 77 9.49 31.83 -4.35
CA ASP A 77 8.95 32.53 -5.52
C ASP A 77 7.59 33.21 -5.21
N GLU A 78 6.78 32.60 -4.34
CA GLU A 78 5.48 33.14 -3.92
C GLU A 78 5.61 34.12 -2.75
N LEU A 79 6.37 33.77 -1.71
CA LEU A 79 6.32 34.43 -0.40
C LEU A 79 7.61 35.18 -0.04
N GLY A 80 8.71 34.98 -0.77
CA GLY A 80 10.01 35.58 -0.47
C GLY A 80 10.41 35.45 0.99
N ASP A 81 10.80 36.57 1.62
CA ASP A 81 11.24 36.62 3.01
C ASP A 81 10.09 36.46 4.04
N GLN A 82 8.82 36.46 3.60
CA GLN A 82 7.66 36.19 4.45
C GLN A 82 7.50 34.69 4.77
N TYR A 83 8.33 33.83 4.17
CA TYR A 83 8.38 32.40 4.39
C TYR A 83 9.63 32.01 5.21
N CYS A 84 9.42 31.24 6.27
CA CYS A 84 10.50 30.77 7.13
C CYS A 84 10.26 29.31 7.56
N MET A 85 11.30 28.48 7.50
CA MET A 85 11.22 27.08 7.91
C MET A 85 11.74 26.91 9.35
N LEU A 86 11.10 26.03 10.11
CA LEU A 86 11.40 25.78 11.52
C LEU A 86 11.83 24.32 11.71
N GLY A 87 12.92 24.08 12.43
CA GLY A 87 13.41 22.72 12.65
C GLY A 87 14.40 22.55 13.79
N PRO A 88 14.81 21.32 14.10
CA PRO A 88 15.84 21.05 15.09
C PRO A 88 17.23 21.45 14.58
N TYR A 89 18.07 21.96 15.47
CA TYR A 89 19.46 22.26 15.19
C TYR A 89 20.33 20.99 15.23
N ASN A 90 21.11 20.78 14.17
CA ASN A 90 22.15 19.75 14.12
C ASN A 90 23.46 20.41 13.66
N GLU A 91 24.44 20.48 14.55
CA GLU A 91 25.73 21.16 14.34
C GLU A 91 26.46 20.73 13.05
N GLU A 92 26.48 19.42 12.74
CA GLU A 92 27.17 18.91 11.54
C GLU A 92 26.44 19.30 10.25
N ARG A 93 25.10 19.29 10.28
CA ARG A 93 24.27 19.62 9.12
C ARG A 93 24.25 21.10 8.84
N VAL A 94 24.13 21.92 9.89
CA VAL A 94 24.11 23.38 9.79
C VAL A 94 25.39 23.89 9.14
N LYS A 95 26.56 23.37 9.53
CA LYS A 95 27.85 23.77 8.93
C LYS A 95 27.94 23.51 7.42
N LEU A 96 27.18 22.56 6.90
CA LEU A 96 27.22 22.15 5.49
C LEU A 96 26.09 22.76 4.66
N GLU A 97 24.91 22.92 5.27
CA GLU A 97 23.68 23.25 4.55
C GLU A 97 23.14 24.65 4.87
N VAL A 98 23.63 25.36 5.89
CA VAL A 98 23.03 26.61 6.35
C VAL A 98 24.04 27.74 6.41
N GLU A 99 23.72 28.85 5.77
CA GLU A 99 24.42 30.12 5.97
C GLU A 99 23.82 30.81 7.20
N VAL A 100 24.61 30.90 8.28
CA VAL A 100 24.18 31.55 9.52
C VAL A 100 24.24 33.07 9.35
N LEU A 101 23.12 33.73 9.64
CA LEU A 101 22.96 35.17 9.44
C LEU A 101 22.34 35.82 10.68
N GLU A 102 22.41 37.15 10.73
CA GLU A 102 21.62 37.95 11.68
C GLU A 102 20.23 38.22 11.08
N PRO A 103 19.19 38.35 11.93
CA PRO A 103 17.82 38.57 11.47
C PRO A 103 17.62 39.97 10.87
N ASP A 104 16.98 40.02 9.70
CA ASP A 104 16.76 41.25 8.94
C ASP A 104 15.55 42.08 9.42
N THR A 105 14.65 41.47 10.21
CA THR A 105 13.42 42.12 10.69
C THR A 105 13.41 42.29 12.21
N ALA A 106 12.84 43.40 12.68
CA ALA A 106 12.74 43.69 14.11
C ALA A 106 11.94 42.62 14.88
N ALA A 107 10.84 42.12 14.29
CA ALA A 107 10.03 41.06 14.89
C ALA A 107 10.80 39.73 15.03
N MET A 108 11.54 39.34 13.99
CA MET A 108 12.40 38.15 14.05
C MET A 108 13.50 38.31 15.09
N LYS A 109 14.18 39.47 15.09
CA LYS A 109 15.23 39.78 16.06
C LYS A 109 14.72 39.71 17.49
N TYR A 110 13.60 40.37 17.78
CA TYR A 110 12.97 40.35 19.10
C TYR A 110 12.61 38.92 19.52
N ALA A 111 12.00 38.14 18.62
CA ALA A 111 11.65 36.75 18.93
C ALA A 111 12.89 35.92 19.27
N LEU A 112 13.96 36.02 18.48
CA LEU A 112 15.22 35.30 18.72
C LEU A 112 15.91 35.75 20.02
N ASP A 113 15.92 37.04 20.31
CA ASP A 113 16.51 37.58 21.54
C ASP A 113 15.71 37.12 22.78
N GLN A 114 14.38 37.10 22.70
CA GLN A 114 13.53 36.52 23.75
C GLN A 114 13.80 35.03 23.98
N MET A 115 14.06 34.25 22.92
CA MET A 115 14.43 32.84 23.07
C MET A 115 15.79 32.70 23.79
N LYS A 116 16.77 33.54 23.44
CA LYS A 116 18.09 33.56 24.07
C LYS A 116 18.02 33.99 25.54
N GLU A 117 17.19 34.98 25.87
CA GLU A 117 16.97 35.45 27.25
C GLU A 117 16.39 34.35 28.16
N ILE A 118 15.52 33.49 27.63
CA ILE A 118 15.00 32.32 28.37
C ILE A 118 16.09 31.25 28.57
N GLY A 119 17.17 31.31 27.79
CA GLY A 119 18.28 30.35 27.81
C GLY A 119 18.24 29.31 26.69
N PHE A 120 17.40 29.50 25.66
CA PHE A 120 17.35 28.59 24.52
C PHE A 120 18.33 29.03 23.43
N ARG A 121 19.15 28.09 22.96
CA ARG A 121 20.06 28.32 21.84
C ARG A 121 19.28 28.13 20.53
N VAL A 122 19.24 29.20 19.75
CA VAL A 122 18.55 29.26 18.46
C VAL A 122 19.48 29.86 17.41
N VAL A 123 19.41 29.34 16.19
CA VAL A 123 20.21 29.78 15.04
C VAL A 123 19.26 30.25 13.94
N PHE A 124 19.50 31.46 13.45
CA PHE A 124 18.84 32.00 12.26
C PHE A 124 19.81 31.97 11.08
N GLY A 125 19.27 31.77 9.88
CA GLY A 125 20.07 31.72 8.67
C GLY A 125 19.25 31.42 7.44
N ARG A 126 19.92 31.04 6.37
CA ARG A 126 19.30 30.60 5.11
C ARG A 126 19.76 29.21 4.73
N TRP A 127 18.84 28.39 4.24
CA TRP A 127 19.17 27.05 3.75
C TRP A 127 19.78 27.14 2.36
N LEU A 128 20.99 26.60 2.18
CA LEU A 128 21.77 26.57 0.93
C LEU A 128 21.20 25.56 -0.08
N ILE A 129 19.99 25.83 -0.54
CA ILE A 129 19.22 25.06 -1.53
C ILE A 129 18.52 26.00 -2.51
N ASP A 130 17.97 25.46 -3.60
CA ASP A 130 17.16 26.24 -4.55
C ASP A 130 15.99 26.93 -3.82
N GLY A 131 15.88 28.25 -4.00
CA GLY A 131 14.93 29.12 -3.29
C GLY A 131 15.54 29.91 -2.13
N TYR A 132 16.67 29.47 -1.57
CA TYR A 132 17.39 30.18 -0.49
C TYR A 132 16.48 30.66 0.67
N PRO A 133 15.64 29.78 1.26
CA PRO A 133 14.63 30.16 2.25
C PRO A 133 15.25 30.50 3.60
N ASN A 134 14.57 31.38 4.36
CA ASN A 134 14.89 31.64 5.76
C ASN A 134 14.64 30.40 6.61
N VAL A 135 15.53 30.14 7.58
CA VAL A 135 15.39 29.04 8.55
C VAL A 135 15.68 29.50 9.97
N VAL A 136 14.92 28.96 10.92
CA VAL A 136 15.19 29.07 12.35
C VAL A 136 15.33 27.65 12.92
N LEU A 137 16.51 27.38 13.47
CA LEU A 137 16.89 26.06 13.96
C LEU A 137 17.10 26.09 15.48
N PHE A 138 16.44 25.17 16.17
CA PHE A 138 16.37 25.14 17.63
C PHE A 138 17.26 24.04 18.21
N ASP A 139 18.23 24.40 19.06
CA ASP A 139 19.01 23.42 19.80
C ASP A 139 18.18 22.86 20.95
N ILE A 140 17.57 21.70 20.69
CA ILE A 140 16.75 20.97 21.67
C ILE A 140 17.53 20.63 22.95
N GLY A 141 18.87 20.48 22.88
CA GLY A 141 19.70 20.22 24.05
C GLY A 141 19.68 21.37 25.04
N SER A 142 19.63 22.61 24.55
CA SER A 142 19.57 23.82 25.39
C SER A 142 18.28 23.95 26.21
N ALA A 143 17.21 23.26 25.78
CA ALA A 143 15.89 23.30 26.41
C ALA A 143 15.56 22.01 27.20
N ALA A 144 16.46 21.02 27.23
CA ALA A 144 16.20 19.71 27.84
C ALA A 144 15.85 19.78 29.35
N TRP A 145 16.37 20.78 30.06
CA TRP A 145 16.09 21.01 31.48
C TRP A 145 14.62 21.37 31.77
N LYS A 146 13.85 21.81 30.76
CA LYS A 146 12.41 22.07 30.87
C LYS A 146 11.52 20.85 30.63
N LEU A 147 12.09 19.72 30.18
CA LEU A 147 11.32 18.58 29.68
C LEU A 147 10.26 18.07 30.67
N ASP A 148 10.61 17.90 31.94
CA ASP A 148 9.67 17.38 32.94
C ASP A 148 8.49 18.34 33.18
N GLN A 149 8.76 19.64 33.22
CA GLN A 149 7.73 20.68 33.31
C GLN A 149 6.80 20.62 32.08
N TRP A 150 7.37 20.50 30.88
CA TRP A 150 6.61 20.48 29.64
C TRP A 150 5.81 19.19 29.44
N LYS A 151 6.31 18.05 29.90
CA LYS A 151 5.53 16.80 29.96
C LYS A 151 4.33 16.95 30.89
N TYR A 152 4.51 17.58 32.05
CA TYR A 152 3.42 17.86 32.98
C TYR A 152 2.38 18.78 32.34
N GLU A 153 2.80 19.87 31.70
CA GLU A 153 1.88 20.80 31.02
C GLU A 153 1.11 20.14 29.86
N LEU A 154 1.78 19.29 29.06
CA LEU A 154 1.14 18.55 27.97
C LEU A 154 0.09 17.56 28.49
N TRP A 155 0.38 16.88 29.60
CA TRP A 155 -0.58 16.01 30.28
C TRP A 155 -1.75 16.82 30.84
N GLU A 156 -1.50 17.94 31.50
CA GLU A 156 -2.57 18.77 32.06
C GLU A 156 -3.50 19.31 30.97
N SER A 157 -2.94 19.77 29.86
CA SER A 157 -3.68 20.40 28.76
C SER A 157 -4.42 19.39 27.86
N CYS A 158 -3.79 18.28 27.51
CA CYS A 158 -4.28 17.37 26.46
C CYS A 158 -4.35 15.90 26.89
N LYS A 159 -3.94 15.56 28.12
CA LYS A 159 -3.91 14.19 28.66
C LYS A 159 -3.08 13.23 27.79
N ILE A 160 -2.00 13.75 27.20
CA ILE A 160 -1.00 12.96 26.44
C ILE A 160 0.24 12.76 27.32
N GLY A 161 0.48 11.52 27.73
CA GLY A 161 1.64 11.15 28.54
C GLY A 161 2.81 10.70 27.67
N ILE A 162 4.05 11.09 28.02
CA ILE A 162 5.25 10.77 27.25
C ILE A 162 6.19 9.88 28.09
N PRO A 163 6.43 8.62 27.69
CA PRO A 163 7.33 7.72 28.40
C PRO A 163 8.74 8.30 28.55
N TRP A 164 9.38 8.09 29.69
CA TRP A 164 10.72 8.62 29.96
C TRP A 164 11.78 8.08 28.98
N HIS A 165 11.71 6.80 28.64
CA HIS A 165 12.69 6.12 27.78
C HIS A 165 12.54 6.40 26.27
N ASP A 166 11.43 6.99 25.83
CA ASP A 166 11.24 7.31 24.40
C ASP A 166 11.88 8.66 24.06
N LYS A 167 13.17 8.60 23.68
CA LYS A 167 13.94 9.77 23.28
C LYS A 167 13.29 10.55 22.13
N GLU A 168 12.76 9.89 21.11
CA GLU A 168 12.19 10.58 19.94
C GLU A 168 10.97 11.41 20.33
N SER A 169 10.14 10.87 21.23
CA SER A 169 8.97 11.60 21.74
C SER A 169 9.39 12.71 22.70
N ASN A 170 10.44 12.52 23.52
CA ASN A 170 11.00 13.58 24.35
C ASN A 170 11.53 14.74 23.50
N ASP A 171 12.27 14.43 22.44
CA ASP A 171 12.84 15.42 21.54
C ASP A 171 11.73 16.18 20.77
N ALA A 172 10.67 15.48 20.36
CA ALA A 172 9.48 16.09 19.74
C ALA A 172 8.74 17.05 20.70
N VAL A 173 8.66 16.72 22.00
CA VAL A 173 8.09 17.61 23.03
C VAL A 173 8.91 18.89 23.10
N ILE A 174 10.24 18.77 23.27
CA ILE A 174 11.13 19.92 23.37
C ILE A 174 11.00 20.81 22.14
N LEU A 175 11.10 20.24 20.93
CA LEU A 175 10.95 20.98 19.69
C LEU A 175 9.59 21.68 19.62
N GLY A 176 8.50 20.98 19.93
CA GLY A 176 7.15 21.52 19.88
C GLY A 176 6.95 22.72 20.80
N PHE A 177 7.42 22.64 22.04
CA PHE A 177 7.36 23.75 23.00
C PHE A 177 8.19 24.95 22.54
N VAL A 178 9.44 24.73 22.13
CA VAL A 178 10.33 25.81 21.70
C VAL A 178 9.78 26.49 20.43
N VAL A 179 9.24 25.72 19.48
CA VAL A 179 8.58 26.26 18.27
C VAL A 179 7.33 27.07 18.63
N ALA A 180 6.46 26.56 19.51
CA ALA A 180 5.26 27.28 19.92
C ALA A 180 5.59 28.59 20.64
N ILE A 181 6.61 28.59 21.51
CA ILE A 181 7.09 29.80 22.20
C ILE A 181 7.62 30.81 21.18
N PHE A 182 8.44 30.36 20.23
CA PHE A 182 8.98 31.22 19.18
C PHE A 182 7.87 31.86 18.34
N ILE A 183 6.90 31.07 17.85
CA ILE A 183 5.77 31.59 17.05
C ILE A 183 4.98 32.62 17.86
N GLN A 184 4.68 32.34 19.13
CA GLN A 184 3.97 33.27 20.00
C GLN A 184 4.75 34.58 20.19
N LYS A 185 6.05 34.49 20.49
CA LYS A 185 6.92 35.67 20.65
C LYS A 185 7.02 36.49 19.37
N TYR A 186 7.11 35.83 18.21
CA TYR A 186 7.15 36.50 16.91
C TYR A 186 5.84 37.24 16.61
N VAL A 187 4.69 36.60 16.79
CA VAL A 187 3.38 37.23 16.56
C VAL A 187 3.16 38.42 17.48
N TYR A 188 3.57 38.33 18.75
CA TYR A 188 3.46 39.45 19.71
C TYR A 188 4.45 40.59 19.48
N ALA A 189 5.53 40.34 18.72
CA ALA A 189 6.51 41.37 18.39
C ALA A 189 6.06 42.29 17.24
N ILE A 190 5.02 41.90 16.49
CA ILE A 190 4.52 42.68 15.37
C ILE A 190 3.60 43.78 15.90
N GLU A 191 4.07 45.01 15.79
CA GLU A 191 3.32 46.22 16.15
C GLU A 191 2.85 46.96 14.88
N GLY A 192 1.70 47.64 14.98
CA GLY A 192 1.20 48.55 13.93
C GLY A 192 0.20 47.96 12.93
N PHE A 193 0.07 46.63 12.84
CA PHE A 193 -0.98 45.95 12.07
C PHE A 193 -1.26 44.55 12.65
N GLU A 194 -2.39 43.94 12.28
CA GLU A 194 -2.71 42.58 12.69
C GLU A 194 -2.05 41.57 11.73
N PRO A 195 -1.08 40.74 12.20
CA PRO A 195 -0.39 39.80 11.34
C PRO A 195 -1.25 38.58 10.99
N LEU A 196 -1.26 38.20 9.71
CA LEU A 196 -1.91 37.00 9.22
C LEU A 196 -0.89 35.86 9.11
N CYS A 197 -0.66 35.20 10.24
CA CYS A 197 0.36 34.15 10.35
C CYS A 197 -0.23 32.75 10.09
N VAL A 198 0.44 31.95 9.27
CA VAL A 198 0.17 30.53 9.05
C VAL A 198 1.34 29.70 9.58
N ALA A 199 1.08 28.75 10.45
CA ALA A 199 2.05 27.76 10.90
C ALA A 199 1.67 26.37 10.37
N HIS A 200 2.49 25.85 9.46
CA HIS A 200 2.30 24.59 8.77
C HIS A 200 3.25 23.54 9.34
N PHE A 201 2.71 22.49 9.94
CA PHE A 201 3.47 21.43 10.61
C PHE A 201 3.40 20.13 9.80
N HIS A 202 4.56 19.47 9.63
CA HIS A 202 4.67 18.19 8.96
C HIS A 202 5.00 17.06 9.94
N GLU A 203 4.18 16.01 9.90
CA GLU A 203 4.28 14.81 10.74
C GLU A 203 4.12 15.04 12.26
N TRP A 204 3.85 13.92 12.95
CA TRP A 204 3.60 13.92 14.40
C TRP A 204 4.76 14.49 15.23
N GLN A 205 6.01 14.40 14.74
CA GLN A 205 7.20 14.94 15.42
C GLN A 205 7.15 16.46 15.57
N ALA A 206 6.53 17.17 14.61
CA ALA A 206 6.29 18.61 14.69
C ALA A 206 4.90 18.95 15.28
N GLY A 207 4.04 17.95 15.45
CA GLY A 207 2.63 18.12 15.85
C GLY A 207 2.42 18.75 17.23
N ILE A 208 3.38 18.61 18.15
CA ILE A 208 3.27 19.21 19.49
C ILE A 208 3.26 20.75 19.41
N GLY A 209 4.04 21.35 18.50
CA GLY A 209 4.02 22.80 18.31
C GLY A 209 2.66 23.31 17.83
N LEU A 210 1.97 22.53 17.00
CA LEU A 210 0.61 22.83 16.57
C LEU A 210 -0.38 22.75 17.74
N ILE A 211 -0.33 21.66 18.51
CA ILE A 211 -1.20 21.43 19.66
C ILE A 211 -1.08 22.61 20.63
N LEU A 212 0.15 22.98 21.00
CA LEU A 212 0.40 24.09 21.93
C LEU A 212 -0.03 25.44 21.37
N SER A 213 0.21 25.71 20.07
CA SER A 213 -0.27 26.95 19.42
C SER A 213 -1.78 27.12 19.59
N ARG A 214 -2.54 26.02 19.53
CA ARG A 214 -4.00 25.99 19.73
C ARG A 214 -4.40 26.06 21.20
N VAL A 215 -3.74 25.31 22.08
CA VAL A 215 -4.00 25.33 23.54
C VAL A 215 -3.77 26.72 24.12
N TRP A 216 -2.65 27.35 23.76
CA TRP A 216 -2.30 28.70 24.20
C TRP A 216 -3.07 29.81 23.49
N LYS A 217 -3.97 29.45 22.55
CA LYS A 217 -4.78 30.40 21.76
C LYS A 217 -3.92 31.46 21.06
N THR A 218 -2.76 31.05 20.55
CA THR A 218 -1.87 31.94 19.79
C THR A 218 -2.59 32.36 18.50
N ASN A 219 -2.53 33.65 18.13
CA ASN A 219 -3.19 34.17 16.93
C ASN A 219 -2.45 33.72 15.65
N VAL A 220 -2.59 32.44 15.31
CA VAL A 220 -1.95 31.80 14.16
C VAL A 220 -2.89 30.76 13.56
N SER A 221 -3.01 30.75 12.23
CA SER A 221 -3.71 29.71 11.49
C SER A 221 -2.81 28.48 11.39
N THR A 222 -3.33 27.30 11.71
CA THR A 222 -2.52 26.07 11.78
C THR A 222 -2.89 25.07 10.71
N VAL A 223 -1.88 24.59 9.98
CA VAL A 223 -2.00 23.53 8.97
C VAL A 223 -1.22 22.31 9.44
N PHE A 224 -1.80 21.12 9.31
CA PHE A 224 -1.10 19.86 9.57
C PHE A 224 -1.09 18.98 8.32
N THR A 225 0.08 18.48 7.95
CA THR A 225 0.23 17.48 6.89
C THR A 225 0.81 16.19 7.45
N THR A 226 0.10 15.09 7.25
CA THR A 226 0.67 13.74 7.41
C THR A 226 1.03 13.18 6.03
N HIS A 227 2.26 12.72 5.90
CA HIS A 227 2.80 12.01 4.73
C HIS A 227 2.49 10.52 4.80
N ALA A 228 2.35 9.97 6.00
CA ALA A 228 1.87 8.62 6.25
C ALA A 228 1.29 8.50 7.65
N THR A 229 0.22 7.71 7.82
CA THR A 229 -0.32 7.46 9.16
C THR A 229 0.61 6.55 9.97
N LEU A 230 0.85 6.88 11.25
CA LEU A 230 1.72 6.07 12.10
C LEU A 230 1.20 4.62 12.17
N LEU A 231 -0.06 4.44 12.56
CA LEU A 231 -0.67 3.12 12.66
C LEU A 231 -0.69 2.36 11.33
N GLY A 232 -0.97 3.01 10.21
CA GLY A 232 -1.02 2.36 8.89
C GLY A 232 0.32 1.72 8.52
N ARG A 233 1.45 2.39 8.82
CA ARG A 233 2.80 1.83 8.61
C ARG A 233 3.05 0.57 9.44
N TYR A 234 2.68 0.58 10.72
CA TYR A 234 2.89 -0.57 11.61
C TYR A 234 1.96 -1.74 11.27
N LEU A 235 0.70 -1.47 10.92
CA LEU A 235 -0.25 -2.50 10.52
C LEU A 235 0.20 -3.20 9.22
N SER A 236 0.60 -2.42 8.21
CA SER A 236 1.12 -2.94 6.94
C SER A 236 2.37 -3.79 7.15
N ALA A 237 3.32 -3.32 7.96
CA ALA A 237 4.54 -4.08 8.27
C ALA A 237 4.26 -5.38 9.05
N SER A 238 3.18 -5.46 9.82
CA SER A 238 2.76 -6.69 10.51
C SER A 238 2.05 -7.71 9.61
N GLY A 239 1.87 -7.40 8.32
CA GLY A 239 1.17 -8.27 7.37
C GLY A 239 -0.36 -8.25 7.54
N ALA A 240 -0.90 -7.24 8.23
CA ALA A 240 -2.34 -7.07 8.35
C ALA A 240 -2.94 -6.69 6.99
N ASP A 241 -4.11 -7.23 6.68
CA ASP A 241 -4.89 -6.80 5.52
C ASP A 241 -5.54 -5.44 5.83
N LEU A 242 -4.74 -4.38 5.64
CA LEU A 242 -5.05 -3.03 6.09
C LEU A 242 -6.31 -2.49 5.40
N TYR A 243 -6.30 -2.42 4.06
CA TYR A 243 -7.31 -1.67 3.31
C TYR A 243 -8.70 -2.32 3.32
N HIS A 244 -8.80 -3.65 3.49
CA HIS A 244 -10.10 -4.31 3.65
C HIS A 244 -10.68 -4.17 5.06
N ASN A 245 -9.85 -3.88 6.08
CA ASN A 245 -10.27 -3.87 7.48
C ASN A 245 -10.15 -2.50 8.17
N LEU A 246 -9.89 -1.41 7.42
CA LEU A 246 -9.66 -0.07 7.97
C LEU A 246 -10.72 0.36 9.00
N GLU A 247 -11.99 0.08 8.73
CA GLU A 247 -13.12 0.43 9.59
C GLU A 247 -13.17 -0.37 10.91
N HIS A 248 -12.56 -1.56 10.94
CA HIS A 248 -12.70 -2.54 12.03
C HIS A 248 -11.56 -2.52 13.04
N PHE A 249 -10.50 -1.73 12.79
CA PHE A 249 -9.37 -1.65 13.72
C PHE A 249 -9.72 -0.85 14.98
N ASP A 250 -9.46 -1.47 16.14
CA ASP A 250 -9.38 -0.78 17.42
C ASP A 250 -8.04 -0.04 17.51
N VAL A 251 -8.04 1.20 17.06
CA VAL A 251 -6.85 2.05 16.95
C VAL A 251 -6.09 2.22 18.27
N ASP A 252 -6.81 2.30 19.39
CA ASP A 252 -6.22 2.51 20.71
C ASP A 252 -5.52 1.23 21.19
N ARG A 253 -6.18 0.07 21.01
CA ARG A 253 -5.57 -1.23 21.28
C ARG A 253 -4.39 -1.53 20.37
N GLU A 254 -4.49 -1.26 19.08
CA GLU A 254 -3.41 -1.51 18.11
C GLU A 254 -2.17 -0.67 18.42
N ALA A 255 -2.36 0.60 18.80
CA ALA A 255 -1.27 1.50 19.21
C ALA A 255 -0.67 1.10 20.57
N GLY A 256 -1.51 0.72 21.54
CA GLY A 256 -1.08 0.26 22.87
C GLY A 256 -0.27 -1.03 22.82
N THR A 257 -0.73 -2.01 22.05
CA THR A 257 -0.05 -3.31 21.89
C THR A 257 1.36 -3.13 21.30
N ARG A 258 1.56 -2.10 20.46
CA ARG A 258 2.84 -1.78 19.82
C ARG A 258 3.70 -0.78 20.57
N GLN A 259 3.29 -0.34 21.76
CA GLN A 259 4.01 0.64 22.58
C GLN A 259 4.24 1.99 21.85
N ILE A 260 3.30 2.38 20.99
CA ILE A 260 3.32 3.66 20.25
C ILE A 260 2.09 4.54 20.56
N TYR A 261 1.35 4.21 21.62
CA TYR A 261 0.10 4.88 21.98
C TYR A 261 0.27 6.40 22.12
N HIS A 262 1.32 6.85 22.81
CA HIS A 262 1.61 8.27 22.99
C HIS A 262 1.92 8.98 21.67
N ARG A 263 2.66 8.35 20.75
CA ARG A 263 2.95 8.90 19.41
C ARG A 263 1.69 9.01 18.57
N TYR A 264 0.84 7.98 18.62
CA TYR A 264 -0.47 7.99 17.98
C TYR A 264 -1.39 9.08 18.55
N CYS A 265 -1.39 9.28 19.88
CA CYS A 265 -2.13 10.37 20.51
C CYS A 265 -1.65 11.75 20.04
N ILE A 266 -0.34 11.96 19.89
CA ILE A 266 0.22 13.21 19.35
C ILE A 266 -0.26 13.43 17.91
N GLU A 267 -0.13 12.41 17.05
CA GLU A 267 -0.58 12.47 15.65
C GLU A 267 -2.07 12.81 15.55
N ARG A 268 -2.91 12.05 16.26
CA ARG A 268 -4.36 12.24 16.26
C ARG A 268 -4.77 13.59 16.85
N ALA A 269 -4.12 14.05 17.91
CA ALA A 269 -4.39 15.36 18.49
C ALA A 269 -4.01 16.48 17.51
N ALA A 270 -2.83 16.41 16.89
CA ALA A 270 -2.39 17.41 15.91
C ALA A 270 -3.36 17.50 14.71
N VAL A 271 -3.82 16.36 14.19
CA VAL A 271 -4.83 16.30 13.11
C VAL A 271 -6.15 16.97 13.51
N ASN A 272 -6.68 16.63 14.68
CA ASN A 272 -7.98 17.13 15.13
C ASN A 272 -7.93 18.60 15.56
N MET A 273 -6.78 19.06 16.07
CA MET A 273 -6.56 20.45 16.47
C MET A 273 -6.05 21.35 15.34
N ALA A 274 -5.71 20.83 14.16
CA ALA A 274 -5.36 21.68 13.02
C ALA A 274 -6.60 22.43 12.50
N HIS A 275 -6.42 23.69 12.10
CA HIS A 275 -7.47 24.42 11.36
C HIS A 275 -7.68 23.79 9.99
N ILE A 276 -6.60 23.44 9.30
CA ILE A 276 -6.61 22.71 8.03
C ILE A 276 -5.76 21.45 8.16
N PHE A 277 -6.36 20.30 7.87
CA PHE A 277 -5.71 19.01 7.83
C PHE A 277 -5.52 18.56 6.38
N THR A 278 -4.33 18.05 6.07
CA THR A 278 -3.97 17.62 4.71
C THR A 278 -3.23 16.29 4.70
N THR A 279 -3.35 15.56 3.59
CA THR A 279 -2.56 14.36 3.30
C THR A 279 -1.94 14.45 1.92
N VAL A 280 -0.82 13.74 1.72
CA VAL A 280 -0.11 13.74 0.43
C VAL A 280 -0.73 12.86 -0.65
N SER A 281 -1.69 12.01 -0.28
CA SER A 281 -2.37 11.13 -1.23
C SER A 281 -3.80 10.84 -0.78
N GLU A 282 -4.64 10.42 -1.72
CA GLU A 282 -6.01 10.00 -1.45
C GLU A 282 -6.05 8.75 -0.56
N ILE A 283 -5.17 7.77 -0.80
CA ILE A 283 -5.13 6.55 0.00
C ILE A 283 -4.69 6.83 1.45
N THR A 284 -3.73 7.74 1.64
CA THR A 284 -3.37 8.23 2.99
C THR A 284 -4.53 9.00 3.63
N GLY A 285 -5.32 9.71 2.84
CA GLY A 285 -6.54 10.38 3.30
C GLY A 285 -7.61 9.39 3.78
N LEU A 286 -7.76 8.26 3.09
CA LEU A 286 -8.64 7.16 3.49
C LEU A 286 -8.16 6.50 4.79
N GLU A 287 -6.84 6.29 4.94
CA GLU A 287 -6.25 5.83 6.20
C GLU A 287 -6.51 6.82 7.33
N ALA A 288 -6.25 8.12 7.12
CA ALA A 288 -6.44 9.15 8.14
C ALA A 288 -7.90 9.27 8.60
N LEU A 289 -8.86 9.11 7.68
CA LEU A 289 -10.29 9.07 8.02
C LEU A 289 -10.59 7.99 9.07
N HIS A 290 -10.06 6.78 8.87
CA HIS A 290 -10.36 5.64 9.74
C HIS A 290 -9.45 5.54 10.95
N LEU A 291 -8.16 5.86 10.81
CA LEU A 291 -7.16 5.71 11.87
C LEU A 291 -7.06 6.96 12.75
N LEU A 292 -7.15 8.15 12.15
CA LEU A 292 -7.03 9.45 12.86
C LEU A 292 -8.37 10.14 13.09
N LYS A 293 -9.46 9.55 12.57
CA LYS A 293 -10.86 9.98 12.75
C LYS A 293 -11.16 11.37 12.16
N LYS A 294 -10.38 11.81 11.16
CA LYS A 294 -10.62 13.06 10.44
C LYS A 294 -10.28 12.89 8.96
N LYS A 295 -11.19 13.31 8.08
CA LYS A 295 -10.94 13.39 6.63
C LYS A 295 -10.02 14.59 6.35
N PRO A 296 -9.01 14.48 5.47
CA PRO A 296 -8.26 15.65 5.02
C PRO A 296 -9.16 16.65 4.30
N ASP A 297 -8.93 17.93 4.58
CA ASP A 297 -9.59 19.05 3.92
C ASP A 297 -9.04 19.25 2.50
N ILE A 298 -7.72 19.06 2.33
CA ILE A 298 -7.01 19.24 1.05
C ILE A 298 -5.98 18.12 0.87
N LEU A 299 -5.85 17.64 -0.37
CA LEU A 299 -4.76 16.75 -0.78
C LEU A 299 -3.58 17.58 -1.31
N THR A 300 -2.39 17.35 -0.76
CA THR A 300 -1.15 18.06 -1.12
C THR A 300 -0.13 17.08 -1.70
N PRO A 301 -0.32 16.63 -2.96
CA PRO A 301 0.56 15.63 -3.56
C PRO A 301 2.00 16.13 -3.67
N ASN A 302 2.96 15.24 -3.46
CA ASN A 302 4.37 15.58 -3.52
C ASN A 302 4.78 15.96 -4.95
N GLY A 303 5.20 17.21 -5.11
CA GLY A 303 5.80 17.71 -6.34
C GLY A 303 7.28 17.36 -6.47
N LEU A 304 7.83 17.58 -7.66
CA LEU A 304 9.26 17.47 -7.95
C LEU A 304 9.68 18.63 -8.85
N ASN A 305 10.92 19.08 -8.70
CA ASN A 305 11.53 20.02 -9.64
C ASN A 305 11.87 19.28 -10.93
N VAL A 306 10.94 19.30 -11.88
CA VAL A 306 11.17 18.74 -13.21
C VAL A 306 12.07 19.71 -13.95
N VAL A 307 13.36 19.39 -13.98
CA VAL A 307 14.28 20.01 -14.94
C VAL A 307 13.78 19.60 -16.31
N LYS A 308 13.07 20.51 -16.99
CA LYS A 308 12.71 20.31 -18.39
C LYS A 308 14.04 20.29 -19.15
N PHE A 309 14.48 19.10 -19.56
CA PHE A 309 15.60 18.98 -20.48
C PHE A 309 15.32 19.92 -21.65
N ALA A 310 16.25 20.84 -21.92
CA ALA A 310 16.08 21.87 -22.95
C ALA A 310 15.82 21.25 -24.34
N ALA A 311 16.13 19.96 -24.49
CA ALA A 311 15.90 19.14 -25.67
C ALA A 311 15.22 17.81 -25.30
N LEU A 312 13.99 17.57 -25.79
CA LEU A 312 13.29 16.28 -25.63
C LEU A 312 14.09 15.07 -26.17
N HIS A 313 14.94 15.29 -27.17
CA HIS A 313 15.81 14.25 -27.75
C HIS A 313 16.98 13.86 -26.85
N GLU A 314 17.40 14.73 -25.93
CA GLU A 314 18.51 14.46 -25.01
C GLU A 314 18.17 13.30 -24.07
N PHE A 315 16.93 13.22 -23.60
CA PHE A 315 16.46 12.10 -22.78
C PHE A 315 16.56 10.75 -23.52
N GLN A 316 16.23 10.71 -24.82
CA GLN A 316 16.35 9.48 -25.62
C GLN A 316 17.81 9.07 -25.82
N ASN A 317 18.70 10.05 -26.02
CA ASN A 317 20.14 9.80 -26.11
C ASN A 317 20.69 9.27 -24.77
N LEU A 318 20.30 9.89 -23.65
CA LEU A 318 20.67 9.43 -22.31
C LEU A 318 20.14 8.02 -22.03
N HIS A 319 18.94 7.69 -22.49
CA HIS A 319 18.41 6.33 -22.42
C HIS A 319 19.31 5.34 -23.15
N ALA A 320 19.71 5.62 -24.40
CA ALA A 320 20.59 4.74 -25.17
C ALA A 320 21.96 4.55 -24.50
N ILE A 321 22.57 5.65 -24.03
CA ILE A 321 23.86 5.62 -23.32
C ILE A 321 23.76 4.82 -22.02
N ALA A 322 22.71 5.01 -21.23
CA ALA A 322 22.51 4.26 -19.99
C ALA A 322 22.20 2.78 -20.27
N LYS A 323 21.41 2.48 -21.31
CA LYS A 323 21.09 1.12 -21.74
C LYS A 323 22.36 0.36 -22.14
N GLU A 324 23.30 0.99 -22.85
CA GLU A 324 24.56 0.34 -23.22
C GLU A 324 25.43 0.01 -21.99
N LYS A 325 25.45 0.86 -20.96
CA LYS A 325 26.11 0.51 -19.69
C LYS A 325 25.49 -0.71 -19.01
N ILE A 326 24.17 -0.86 -19.11
CA ILE A 326 23.48 -2.06 -18.62
C ILE A 326 23.82 -3.26 -19.50
N HIS A 327 23.91 -3.10 -20.83
CA HIS A 327 24.38 -4.16 -21.74
C HIS A 327 25.74 -4.70 -21.30
N ASP A 328 26.72 -3.82 -21.04
CA ASP A 328 28.05 -4.21 -20.58
C ASP A 328 28.00 -5.04 -19.28
N PHE A 329 27.20 -4.59 -18.31
CA PHE A 329 26.98 -5.36 -17.08
C PHE A 329 26.38 -6.74 -17.36
N ILE A 330 25.38 -6.84 -18.23
CA ILE A 330 24.71 -8.11 -18.58
C ILE A 330 25.65 -9.04 -19.33
N ARG A 331 26.46 -8.55 -20.26
CA ARG A 331 27.49 -9.34 -20.96
C ARG A 331 28.46 -9.97 -19.96
N GLY A 332 28.90 -9.21 -18.95
CA GLY A 332 29.76 -9.71 -17.89
C GLY A 332 29.05 -10.70 -16.95
N HIS A 333 27.84 -10.37 -16.50
CA HIS A 333 27.08 -11.19 -15.55
C HIS A 333 26.65 -12.55 -16.13
N PHE A 334 26.34 -12.59 -17.43
CA PHE A 334 25.96 -13.81 -18.15
C PHE A 334 27.11 -14.39 -18.99
N TYR A 335 28.37 -14.10 -18.64
CA TYR A 335 29.52 -14.66 -19.35
C TYR A 335 29.46 -16.20 -19.37
N GLY A 336 29.63 -16.78 -20.56
CA GLY A 336 29.49 -18.23 -20.80
C GLY A 336 28.04 -18.72 -20.98
N HIS A 337 27.04 -17.89 -20.70
CA HIS A 337 25.61 -18.18 -20.83
C HIS A 337 24.86 -17.07 -21.60
N TYR A 338 25.56 -16.34 -22.45
CA TYR A 338 25.01 -15.26 -23.26
C TYR A 338 24.39 -15.83 -24.54
N ASP A 339 23.18 -16.39 -24.42
CA ASP A 339 22.43 -17.09 -25.48
C ASP A 339 21.20 -16.30 -26.00
N PHE A 340 21.16 -14.99 -25.74
CA PHE A 340 20.04 -14.10 -26.10
C PHE A 340 20.51 -12.79 -26.73
N ASP A 341 19.61 -12.16 -27.50
CA ASP A 341 19.83 -10.91 -28.21
C ASP A 341 19.47 -9.70 -27.34
N LEU A 342 20.46 -8.84 -27.06
CA LEU A 342 20.27 -7.64 -26.23
C LEU A 342 19.39 -6.57 -26.90
N ASP A 343 19.34 -6.51 -28.23
CA ASP A 343 18.48 -5.54 -28.92
C ASP A 343 17.00 -5.86 -28.70
N LYS A 344 16.68 -7.13 -28.45
CA LYS A 344 15.34 -7.62 -28.13
C LYS A 344 15.10 -7.81 -26.62
N THR A 345 16.08 -7.45 -25.79
CA THR A 345 15.97 -7.58 -24.33
C THR A 345 15.40 -6.31 -23.71
N ILE A 346 14.45 -6.48 -22.78
CA ILE A 346 13.80 -5.41 -22.03
C ILE A 346 14.24 -5.48 -20.57
N TYR A 347 14.63 -4.34 -20.00
CA TYR A 347 15.01 -4.22 -18.59
C TYR A 347 13.84 -3.75 -17.75
N LEU A 348 13.36 -4.63 -16.87
CA LEU A 348 12.35 -4.33 -15.85
C LEU A 348 13.04 -4.22 -14.49
N PHE A 349 12.70 -3.20 -13.71
CA PHE A 349 13.26 -3.03 -12.37
C PHE A 349 12.22 -2.46 -11.40
N THR A 350 12.40 -2.77 -10.12
CA THR A 350 11.71 -2.16 -8.98
C THR A 350 12.77 -1.70 -7.98
N ALA A 351 12.54 -0.59 -7.28
CA ALA A 351 13.51 -0.01 -6.36
C ALA A 351 12.83 0.69 -5.18
N GLY A 352 13.51 0.71 -4.03
CA GLY A 352 13.02 1.37 -2.82
C GLY A 352 13.71 0.86 -1.56
N ARG A 353 13.22 1.30 -0.39
CA ARG A 353 13.61 0.70 0.89
C ARG A 353 13.29 -0.80 0.89
N TYR A 354 14.07 -1.57 1.65
CA TYR A 354 13.92 -3.02 1.69
C TYR A 354 12.73 -3.45 2.55
N GLU A 355 11.52 -3.26 2.02
CA GLU A 355 10.26 -3.67 2.62
C GLU A 355 9.54 -4.62 1.65
N PHE A 356 9.89 -5.90 1.71
CA PHE A 356 9.55 -6.88 0.66
C PHE A 356 8.05 -6.92 0.31
N THR A 357 7.17 -7.00 1.31
CA THR A 357 5.71 -7.02 1.09
C THR A 357 5.16 -5.63 0.78
N ASN A 358 5.58 -4.58 1.51
CA ASN A 358 5.05 -3.22 1.29
C ASN A 358 5.42 -2.65 -0.09
N LYS A 359 6.58 -3.04 -0.64
CA LYS A 359 7.02 -2.67 -1.99
C LYS A 359 6.56 -3.66 -3.06
N GLY A 360 5.81 -4.69 -2.69
CA GLY A 360 5.30 -5.70 -3.61
C GLY A 360 6.40 -6.52 -4.29
N GLY A 361 7.55 -6.72 -3.62
CA GLY A 361 8.64 -7.54 -4.12
C GLY A 361 8.24 -9.02 -4.24
N ASP A 362 7.41 -9.50 -3.32
CA ASP A 362 6.76 -10.81 -3.39
C ASP A 362 5.90 -10.95 -4.66
N PHE A 363 5.01 -9.98 -4.88
CA PHE A 363 4.14 -9.96 -6.05
C PHE A 363 4.93 -9.81 -7.35
N PHE A 364 5.96 -8.94 -7.36
CA PHE A 364 6.80 -8.69 -8.54
C PHE A 364 7.51 -9.97 -9.01
N ILE A 365 8.10 -10.75 -8.09
CA ILE A 365 8.79 -12.00 -8.42
C ILE A 365 7.80 -13.07 -8.90
N GLU A 366 6.66 -13.23 -8.23
CA GLU A 366 5.62 -14.17 -8.65
C GLU A 366 5.07 -13.82 -10.05
N ALA A 367 4.85 -12.53 -10.32
CA ALA A 367 4.41 -12.05 -11.63
C ALA A 367 5.46 -12.34 -12.72
N LEU A 368 6.75 -12.12 -12.43
CA LEU A 368 7.85 -12.44 -13.36
C LEU A 368 7.96 -13.94 -13.62
N ALA A 369 7.70 -14.79 -12.62
CA ALA A 369 7.69 -16.25 -12.81
C ALA A 369 6.59 -16.69 -13.79
N ARG A 370 5.38 -16.11 -13.67
CA ARG A 370 4.26 -16.35 -14.61
C ARG A 370 4.56 -15.79 -16.00
N LEU A 371 5.13 -14.59 -16.08
CA LEU A 371 5.58 -14.00 -17.35
C LEU A 371 6.59 -14.90 -18.04
N ASN A 372 7.57 -15.42 -17.31
CA ASN A 372 8.55 -16.37 -17.84
C ASN A 372 7.89 -17.66 -18.36
N TYR A 373 6.84 -18.17 -17.70
CA TYR A 373 6.05 -19.28 -18.24
C TYR A 373 5.37 -18.89 -19.56
N TYR A 374 4.69 -17.73 -19.61
CA TYR A 374 4.02 -17.27 -20.83
C TYR A 374 4.96 -17.05 -22.00
N LEU A 375 6.17 -16.54 -21.76
CA LEU A 375 7.18 -16.33 -22.81
C LEU A 375 7.78 -17.65 -23.32
N LYS A 376 7.78 -18.71 -22.50
CA LYS A 376 8.27 -20.06 -22.87
C LYS A 376 7.18 -20.98 -23.41
N PHE A 377 5.90 -20.66 -23.15
CA PHE A 377 4.79 -21.51 -23.49
C PHE A 377 4.55 -21.52 -24.99
N ASP A 378 4.99 -22.60 -25.61
CA ASP A 378 4.79 -22.91 -27.01
C ASP A 378 3.76 -24.04 -27.14
N VAL A 379 2.57 -23.68 -27.62
CA VAL A 379 1.44 -24.61 -27.80
C VAL A 379 1.85 -25.78 -28.69
N ASP A 380 2.65 -25.53 -29.73
CA ASP A 380 3.06 -26.53 -30.70
C ASP A 380 4.02 -27.54 -30.04
N ARG A 381 4.99 -27.05 -29.25
CA ARG A 381 5.92 -27.89 -28.48
C ARG A 381 5.21 -28.72 -27.40
N GLU A 382 4.26 -28.12 -26.69
CA GLU A 382 3.48 -28.80 -25.65
C GLU A 382 2.59 -29.90 -26.25
N ALA A 383 1.91 -29.61 -27.36
CA ALA A 383 1.10 -30.58 -28.09
C ALA A 383 1.96 -31.73 -28.64
N GLY A 384 3.21 -31.45 -29.06
CA GLY A 384 4.22 -32.45 -29.41
C GLY A 384 4.58 -33.37 -28.24
N THR A 385 4.92 -32.78 -27.10
CA THR A 385 5.32 -33.52 -25.87
C THR A 385 4.21 -34.45 -25.37
N ARG A 386 2.95 -34.00 -25.47
CA ARG A 386 1.76 -34.80 -25.09
C ARG A 386 1.31 -35.80 -26.16
N GLN A 387 2.02 -35.90 -27.28
CA GLN A 387 1.68 -36.77 -28.42
C GLN A 387 0.29 -36.48 -29.02
N ILE A 388 -0.19 -35.25 -28.93
CA ILE A 388 -1.49 -34.80 -29.48
C ILE A 388 -1.34 -33.80 -30.63
N TYR A 389 -0.10 -33.48 -31.03
CA TYR A 389 0.19 -32.48 -32.06
C TYR A 389 -0.64 -32.65 -33.34
N HIS A 390 -0.80 -33.90 -33.81
CA HIS A 390 -1.62 -34.20 -34.98
C HIS A 390 -3.08 -33.81 -34.81
N ARG A 391 -3.71 -34.12 -33.65
CA ARG A 391 -5.10 -33.76 -33.35
C ARG A 391 -5.27 -32.25 -33.25
N TYR A 392 -4.33 -31.62 -32.54
CA TYR A 392 -4.27 -30.18 -32.39
C TYR A 392 -4.15 -29.46 -33.74
N CYS A 393 -3.27 -29.92 -34.64
CA CYS A 393 -3.11 -29.33 -35.97
C CYS A 393 -4.37 -29.47 -36.82
N ILE A 394 -5.04 -30.63 -36.76
CA ILE A 394 -6.30 -30.87 -37.48
C ILE A 394 -7.38 -29.92 -36.97
N GLU A 395 -7.52 -29.80 -35.64
CA GLU A 395 -8.50 -28.90 -35.01
C GLU A 395 -8.23 -27.42 -35.34
N ARG A 396 -6.96 -27.00 -35.25
CA ARG A 396 -6.52 -25.65 -35.62
C ARG A 396 -6.80 -25.35 -37.09
N ALA A 397 -6.49 -26.29 -37.99
CA ALA A 397 -6.76 -26.13 -39.41
C ALA A 397 -8.27 -26.06 -39.70
N ALA A 398 -9.08 -26.95 -39.09
CA ALA A 398 -10.52 -26.97 -39.27
C ALA A 398 -11.17 -25.65 -38.82
N VAL A 399 -10.75 -25.11 -37.67
CA VAL A 399 -11.24 -23.82 -37.17
C VAL A 399 -10.86 -22.67 -38.09
N ASN A 400 -9.63 -22.63 -38.60
CA ASN A 400 -9.20 -21.56 -39.52
C ASN A 400 -9.89 -21.64 -40.89
N MET A 401 -10.19 -22.84 -41.37
CA MET A 401 -10.91 -23.07 -42.63
C MET A 401 -12.44 -22.88 -42.52
N ALA A 402 -13.00 -22.92 -41.32
CA ALA A 402 -14.43 -22.72 -41.13
C ALA A 402 -14.86 -21.30 -41.51
N HIS A 403 -15.87 -21.18 -42.39
CA HIS A 403 -16.46 -19.88 -42.76
C HIS A 403 -17.11 -19.17 -41.56
N ILE A 404 -17.70 -19.94 -40.65
CA ILE A 404 -18.25 -19.47 -39.37
C ILE A 404 -17.75 -20.44 -38.29
N PHE A 405 -17.01 -19.92 -37.33
CA PHE A 405 -16.52 -20.66 -36.16
C PHE A 405 -17.33 -20.28 -34.93
N THR A 406 -17.96 -21.27 -34.28
CA THR A 406 -18.75 -21.05 -33.06
C THR A 406 -18.20 -21.82 -31.88
N THR A 407 -18.39 -21.30 -30.67
CA THR A 407 -18.08 -22.01 -29.41
C THR A 407 -19.27 -21.96 -28.46
N VAL A 408 -19.29 -22.84 -27.47
CA VAL A 408 -20.41 -22.99 -26.52
C VAL A 408 -20.34 -22.03 -25.33
N SER A 409 -19.21 -21.36 -25.13
CA SER A 409 -19.01 -20.41 -24.02
C SER A 409 -17.90 -19.41 -24.34
N GLU A 410 -17.89 -18.30 -23.59
CA GLU A 410 -16.84 -17.29 -23.68
C GLU A 410 -15.48 -17.84 -23.25
N ILE A 411 -15.44 -18.67 -22.21
CA ILE A 411 -14.21 -19.33 -21.73
C ILE A 411 -13.59 -20.18 -22.84
N THR A 412 -14.40 -21.03 -23.48
CA THR A 412 -13.94 -21.85 -24.62
C THR A 412 -13.53 -20.99 -25.82
N GLY A 413 -14.15 -19.83 -26.00
CA GLY A 413 -13.75 -18.86 -27.02
C GLY A 413 -12.36 -18.26 -26.77
N LEU A 414 -12.04 -17.96 -25.51
CA LEU A 414 -10.70 -17.50 -25.10
C LEU A 414 -9.66 -18.61 -25.29
N GLU A 415 -9.99 -19.85 -24.91
CA GLU A 415 -9.14 -21.02 -25.14
C GLU A 415 -8.86 -21.21 -26.64
N ALA A 416 -9.89 -21.17 -27.49
CA ALA A 416 -9.75 -21.30 -28.93
C ALA A 416 -8.90 -20.18 -29.54
N LEU A 417 -9.07 -18.94 -29.08
CA LEU A 417 -8.21 -17.84 -29.53
C LEU A 417 -6.74 -18.10 -29.19
N HIS A 418 -6.47 -18.58 -27.98
CA HIS A 418 -5.09 -18.80 -27.52
C HIS A 418 -4.44 -20.04 -28.14
N LEU A 419 -5.18 -21.15 -28.20
CA LEU A 419 -4.70 -22.45 -28.66
C LEU A 419 -4.81 -22.59 -30.17
N LEU A 420 -5.94 -22.23 -30.78
CA LEU A 420 -6.24 -22.42 -32.20
C LEU A 420 -6.00 -21.17 -33.06
N LYS A 421 -5.64 -20.04 -32.43
CA LYS A 421 -5.33 -18.76 -33.08
C LYS A 421 -6.48 -18.12 -33.86
N LYS A 422 -7.72 -18.47 -33.52
CA LYS A 422 -8.93 -17.85 -34.09
C LYS A 422 -9.98 -17.59 -33.00
N LYS A 423 -10.53 -16.38 -32.99
CA LYS A 423 -11.64 -16.00 -32.13
C LYS A 423 -12.95 -16.57 -32.72
N PRO A 424 -13.88 -17.12 -31.91
CA PRO A 424 -15.19 -17.50 -32.42
C PRO A 424 -15.98 -16.28 -32.91
N ASP A 425 -16.71 -16.49 -34.01
CA ASP A 425 -17.60 -15.50 -34.61
C ASP A 425 -18.90 -15.39 -33.81
N ILE A 426 -19.42 -16.52 -33.31
CA ILE A 426 -20.68 -16.59 -32.56
C ILE A 426 -20.54 -17.54 -31.37
N LEU A 427 -21.06 -17.13 -30.21
CA LEU A 427 -21.24 -18.02 -29.06
C LEU A 427 -22.61 -18.70 -29.16
N THR A 428 -22.63 -20.01 -29.33
CA THR A 428 -23.84 -20.85 -29.38
C THR A 428 -23.90 -21.72 -28.13
N PRO A 429 -24.39 -21.19 -26.99
CA PRO A 429 -24.46 -21.96 -25.75
C PRO A 429 -25.33 -23.21 -25.94
N ASN A 430 -24.93 -24.31 -25.30
CA ASN A 430 -25.72 -25.53 -25.33
C ASN A 430 -27.09 -25.27 -24.72
N GLY A 431 -28.15 -25.42 -25.53
CA GLY A 431 -29.52 -25.37 -25.03
C GLY A 431 -29.77 -26.59 -24.14
N LEU A 432 -30.16 -26.35 -22.88
CA LEU A 432 -30.80 -27.38 -22.08
C LEU A 432 -32.25 -27.48 -22.57
N ASN A 433 -32.70 -28.68 -22.93
CA ASN A 433 -34.13 -28.96 -23.07
C ASN A 433 -34.76 -28.87 -21.68
N VAL A 434 -35.12 -27.66 -21.26
CA VAL A 434 -35.86 -27.43 -20.03
C VAL A 434 -37.28 -27.90 -20.31
N VAL A 435 -37.63 -29.08 -19.80
CA VAL A 435 -39.02 -29.52 -19.74
C VAL A 435 -39.76 -28.52 -18.86
N LYS A 436 -40.60 -27.68 -19.48
CA LYS A 436 -41.50 -26.79 -18.76
C LYS A 436 -42.67 -27.62 -18.27
N PHE A 437 -42.73 -27.86 -16.96
CA PHE A 437 -43.91 -28.44 -16.33
C PHE A 437 -45.10 -27.51 -16.53
N ALA A 438 -46.26 -28.05 -16.89
CA ALA A 438 -47.45 -27.25 -17.17
C ALA A 438 -48.00 -26.57 -15.91
N ALA A 439 -47.70 -27.15 -14.73
CA ALA A 439 -48.07 -26.60 -13.44
C ALA A 439 -47.05 -26.97 -12.34
N LEU A 440 -46.94 -26.12 -11.31
CA LEU A 440 -45.99 -26.28 -10.20
C LEU A 440 -46.14 -27.61 -9.45
N HIS A 441 -47.37 -28.13 -9.34
CA HIS A 441 -47.67 -29.37 -8.62
C HIS A 441 -47.08 -30.60 -9.32
N GLU A 442 -46.99 -30.59 -10.65
CA GLU A 442 -46.42 -31.69 -11.43
C GLU A 442 -44.92 -31.83 -11.15
N PHE A 443 -44.22 -30.69 -11.10
CA PHE A 443 -42.82 -30.63 -10.69
C PHE A 443 -42.62 -31.12 -9.24
N GLN A 444 -43.45 -30.65 -8.30
CA GLN A 444 -43.37 -31.05 -6.89
C GLN A 444 -43.60 -32.55 -6.69
N ASN A 445 -44.58 -33.12 -7.40
CA ASN A 445 -44.87 -34.56 -7.34
C ASN A 445 -43.72 -35.39 -7.93
N LEU A 446 -43.17 -35.01 -9.08
CA LEU A 446 -42.02 -35.69 -9.67
C LEU A 446 -40.78 -35.56 -8.78
N HIS A 447 -40.58 -34.40 -8.15
CA HIS A 447 -39.49 -34.19 -7.20
C HIS A 447 -39.66 -35.06 -5.96
N ALA A 448 -40.88 -35.16 -5.40
CA ALA A 448 -41.17 -36.03 -4.26
C ALA A 448 -40.90 -37.51 -4.60
N ILE A 449 -41.38 -37.99 -5.75
CA ILE A 449 -41.16 -39.36 -6.22
C ILE A 449 -39.66 -39.63 -6.43
N ALA A 450 -38.92 -38.69 -7.04
CA ALA A 450 -37.48 -38.84 -7.24
C ALA A 450 -36.70 -38.81 -5.91
N LYS A 451 -37.08 -37.93 -4.98
CA LYS A 451 -36.51 -37.84 -3.63
C LYS A 451 -36.73 -39.13 -2.85
N GLU A 452 -37.93 -39.71 -2.93
CA GLU A 452 -38.25 -40.98 -2.29
C GLU A 452 -37.41 -42.15 -2.85
N LYS A 453 -37.24 -42.22 -4.17
CA LYS A 453 -36.33 -43.22 -4.79
C LYS A 453 -34.88 -43.07 -4.31
N ILE A 454 -34.40 -41.83 -4.16
CA ILE A 454 -33.07 -41.58 -3.61
C ILE A 454 -33.02 -42.00 -2.14
N HIS A 455 -34.05 -41.68 -1.35
CA HIS A 455 -34.16 -42.09 0.05
C HIS A 455 -34.11 -43.61 0.20
N ASP A 456 -34.85 -44.36 -0.63
CA ASP A 456 -34.84 -45.81 -0.62
C ASP A 456 -33.47 -46.39 -0.97
N PHE A 457 -32.81 -45.82 -1.98
CA PHE A 457 -31.43 -46.20 -2.30
C PHE A 457 -30.49 -45.97 -1.12
N ILE A 458 -30.57 -44.82 -0.44
CA ILE A 458 -29.71 -44.49 0.70
C ILE A 458 -30.01 -45.39 1.91
N ARG A 459 -31.28 -45.63 2.22
CA ARG A 459 -31.70 -46.58 3.28
C ARG A 459 -31.15 -47.98 3.02
N GLY A 460 -31.18 -48.45 1.77
CA GLY A 460 -30.63 -49.74 1.37
C GLY A 460 -29.10 -49.77 1.38
N HIS A 461 -28.44 -48.73 0.85
CA HIS A 461 -26.99 -48.66 0.73
C HIS A 461 -26.28 -48.53 2.09
N PHE A 462 -26.89 -47.81 3.04
CA PHE A 462 -26.39 -47.62 4.41
C PHE A 462 -27.12 -48.51 5.43
N TYR A 463 -27.75 -49.60 4.99
CA TYR A 463 -28.49 -50.51 5.85
C TYR A 463 -27.61 -51.05 7.00
N GLY A 464 -28.06 -50.86 8.25
CA GLY A 464 -27.30 -51.21 9.46
C GLY A 464 -26.38 -50.11 10.03
N HIS A 465 -26.13 -49.03 9.28
CA HIS A 465 -25.29 -47.89 9.68
C HIS A 465 -25.94 -46.55 9.29
N TYR A 466 -27.21 -46.39 9.68
CA TYR A 466 -28.05 -45.26 9.28
C TYR A 466 -28.28 -44.33 10.48
N ASP A 467 -27.46 -43.28 10.63
CA ASP A 467 -27.44 -42.38 11.80
C ASP A 467 -27.79 -40.90 11.47
N PHE A 468 -28.46 -40.64 10.35
CA PHE A 468 -28.85 -39.28 9.91
C PHE A 468 -30.30 -39.17 9.44
N ASP A 469 -30.88 -37.98 9.60
CA ASP A 469 -32.26 -37.66 9.23
C ASP A 469 -32.36 -37.35 7.73
N LEU A 470 -33.06 -38.23 6.99
CA LEU A 470 -33.22 -38.15 5.54
C LEU A 470 -34.02 -36.91 5.11
N ASP A 471 -34.95 -36.44 5.95
CA ASP A 471 -35.78 -35.28 5.63
C ASP A 471 -35.01 -33.97 5.75
N LYS A 472 -33.95 -33.96 6.58
CA LYS A 472 -33.01 -32.83 6.74
C LYS A 472 -31.73 -32.99 5.93
N THR A 473 -31.61 -34.04 5.13
CA THR A 473 -30.42 -34.30 4.31
C THR A 473 -30.53 -33.58 2.95
N ILE A 474 -29.49 -32.83 2.59
CA ILE A 474 -29.36 -32.18 1.29
C ILE A 474 -28.48 -33.05 0.39
N TYR A 475 -29.02 -33.50 -0.74
CA TYR A 475 -28.25 -34.24 -1.75
C TYR A 475 -27.63 -33.29 -2.76
N LEU A 476 -26.32 -33.41 -2.95
CA LEU A 476 -25.58 -32.65 -3.95
C LEU A 476 -25.00 -33.61 -4.98
N PHE A 477 -25.26 -33.33 -6.26
CA PHE A 477 -24.84 -34.18 -7.37
C PHE A 477 -23.89 -33.41 -8.29
N THR A 478 -22.91 -34.12 -8.84
CA THR A 478 -22.11 -33.63 -9.96
C THR A 478 -22.35 -34.55 -11.16
N ALA A 479 -22.40 -33.99 -12.37
CA ALA A 479 -22.75 -34.74 -13.57
C ALA A 479 -21.72 -34.58 -14.70
N GLY A 480 -21.54 -35.64 -15.49
CA GLY A 480 -20.75 -35.67 -16.73
C GLY A 480 -19.53 -36.60 -16.69
N ARG A 481 -18.73 -36.59 -17.76
CA ARG A 481 -17.51 -37.42 -17.90
C ARG A 481 -16.55 -37.23 -16.72
N TYR A 482 -15.91 -38.34 -16.28
CA TYR A 482 -15.00 -38.45 -15.13
C TYR A 482 -13.73 -37.60 -15.30
N GLU A 483 -13.81 -36.31 -15.00
CA GLU A 483 -12.66 -35.39 -14.96
C GLU A 483 -12.65 -34.63 -13.63
N PHE A 484 -11.92 -35.18 -12.65
CA PHE A 484 -11.99 -34.74 -11.26
C PHE A 484 -11.51 -33.30 -11.04
N THR A 485 -10.37 -32.92 -11.61
CA THR A 485 -9.78 -31.58 -11.43
C THR A 485 -10.38 -30.54 -12.39
N ASN A 486 -10.57 -30.89 -13.67
CA ASN A 486 -11.06 -29.94 -14.67
C ASN A 486 -12.50 -29.49 -14.41
N LYS A 487 -13.33 -30.34 -13.79
CA LYS A 487 -14.70 -30.00 -13.41
C LYS A 487 -14.82 -29.49 -11.99
N GLY A 488 -13.70 -29.22 -11.33
CA GLY A 488 -13.67 -28.70 -9.96
C GLY A 488 -14.25 -29.67 -8.93
N GLY A 489 -14.22 -30.99 -9.18
CA GLY A 489 -14.64 -31.99 -8.20
C GLY A 489 -13.74 -32.01 -6.97
N ASP A 490 -12.46 -31.71 -7.15
CA ASP A 490 -11.50 -31.45 -6.06
C ASP A 490 -11.89 -30.21 -5.23
N PHE A 491 -12.16 -29.08 -5.89
CA PHE A 491 -12.64 -27.86 -5.23
C PHE A 491 -13.97 -28.08 -4.52
N PHE A 492 -14.88 -28.82 -5.14
CA PHE A 492 -16.19 -29.14 -4.58
C PHE A 492 -16.05 -29.99 -3.30
N ILE A 493 -15.20 -31.02 -3.31
CA ILE A 493 -14.94 -31.84 -2.12
C ILE A 493 -14.24 -31.03 -1.03
N GLU A 494 -13.29 -30.17 -1.39
CA GLU A 494 -12.63 -29.29 -0.43
C GLU A 494 -13.61 -28.28 0.20
N ALA A 495 -14.49 -27.70 -0.61
CA ALA A 495 -15.55 -26.81 -0.15
C ALA A 495 -16.51 -27.53 0.81
N LEU A 496 -16.92 -28.77 0.50
CA LEU A 496 -17.73 -29.60 1.39
C LEU A 496 -17.01 -29.93 2.70
N ALA A 497 -15.70 -30.20 2.65
CA ALA A 497 -14.91 -30.44 3.85
C ALA A 497 -14.83 -29.20 4.75
N ARG A 498 -14.68 -28.01 4.16
CA ARG A 498 -14.72 -26.73 4.88
C ARG A 498 -16.11 -26.43 5.44
N LEU A 499 -17.16 -26.63 4.65
CA LEU A 499 -18.55 -26.46 5.10
C LEU A 499 -18.86 -27.38 6.29
N ASN A 500 -18.47 -28.66 6.22
CA ASN A 500 -18.60 -29.59 7.33
C ASN A 500 -17.79 -29.17 8.57
N TYR A 501 -16.64 -28.52 8.39
CA TYR A 501 -15.89 -27.93 9.51
C TYR A 501 -16.67 -26.79 10.18
N TYR A 502 -17.27 -25.88 9.40
CA TYR A 502 -18.06 -24.76 9.91
C TYR A 502 -19.41 -25.16 10.51
N LEU A 503 -20.03 -26.23 10.01
CA LEU A 503 -21.34 -26.71 10.49
C LEU A 503 -21.24 -27.58 11.76
N LYS A 504 -20.04 -27.97 12.19
CA LYS A 504 -19.88 -28.67 13.47
C LYS A 504 -20.11 -27.66 14.61
N PRO A 505 -21.07 -27.91 15.53
CA PRO A 505 -21.17 -27.12 16.74
C PRO A 505 -19.85 -27.22 17.51
N GLU A 506 -19.39 -26.13 18.12
CA GLU A 506 -18.19 -26.12 18.97
C GLU A 506 -18.33 -27.12 20.11
N VAL A 507 -17.91 -28.36 19.87
CA VAL A 507 -17.62 -29.30 20.96
C VAL A 507 -16.23 -28.91 21.45
N HIS A 508 -16.17 -28.25 22.60
CA HIS A 508 -14.97 -28.09 23.40
C HIS A 508 -14.38 -29.47 23.76
N VAL A 509 -13.61 -30.05 22.85
CA VAL A 509 -12.75 -31.20 23.15
C VAL A 509 -11.38 -30.64 23.49
N LYS A 510 -11.06 -30.63 24.79
CA LYS A 510 -9.69 -30.48 25.30
C LYS A 510 -8.81 -31.55 24.63
N THR A 511 -8.14 -31.19 23.55
CA THR A 511 -7.02 -31.96 23.00
C THR A 511 -5.83 -31.02 22.94
N ASN A 512 -4.82 -31.36 23.74
CA ASN A 512 -3.56 -30.61 23.89
C ASN A 512 -2.69 -30.69 22.63
N LEU A 513 -3.12 -30.04 21.55
CA LEU A 513 -2.25 -29.73 20.42
C LEU A 513 -2.40 -28.24 20.12
N SER A 514 -1.33 -27.48 20.34
CA SER A 514 -1.34 -26.04 20.12
C SER A 514 -1.50 -25.74 18.62
N LYS A 515 -2.11 -24.59 18.27
CA LYS A 515 -2.28 -24.12 16.88
C LYS A 515 -0.98 -24.15 16.06
N GLN A 516 0.19 -24.06 16.72
CA GLN A 516 1.50 -24.20 16.08
C GLN A 516 1.81 -25.63 15.59
N GLN A 517 1.35 -26.67 16.29
CA GLN A 517 1.59 -28.07 15.89
C GLN A 517 0.72 -28.48 14.68
N LEU A 518 -0.50 -27.96 14.57
CA LEU A 518 -1.35 -28.17 13.38
C LEU A 518 -0.81 -27.42 12.15
N SER A 519 -0.30 -26.20 12.33
CA SER A 519 0.42 -25.46 11.28
C SER A 519 1.69 -26.19 10.82
N TRP A 520 2.42 -26.82 11.76
CA TRP A 520 3.60 -27.63 11.45
C TRP A 520 3.26 -28.91 10.65
N VAL A 521 2.19 -29.62 11.00
CA VAL A 521 1.73 -30.80 10.23
C VAL A 521 1.22 -30.41 8.83
N MET A 522 0.53 -29.28 8.68
CA MET A 522 0.11 -28.79 7.36
C MET A 522 1.28 -28.30 6.49
N SER A 523 2.26 -27.63 7.10
CA SER A 523 3.47 -27.19 6.39
C SER A 523 4.41 -28.35 6.02
N GLN A 524 4.43 -29.46 6.78
CA GLN A 524 5.11 -30.71 6.40
C GLN A 524 4.43 -31.42 5.21
N ARG A 525 3.09 -31.35 5.09
CA ARG A 525 2.36 -31.86 3.90
C ARG A 525 2.56 -31.00 2.64
N LEU A 526 2.70 -29.69 2.81
CA LEU A 526 3.12 -28.79 1.71
C LEU A 526 4.59 -29.01 1.31
N ARG A 527 5.48 -29.38 2.25
CA ARG A 527 6.86 -29.80 1.92
C ARG A 527 6.92 -31.14 1.19
N GLN A 528 6.04 -32.10 1.50
CA GLN A 528 5.94 -33.36 0.74
C GLN A 528 5.45 -33.16 -0.70
N ARG A 529 4.72 -32.07 -1.00
CA ARG A 529 4.43 -31.66 -2.40
C ARG A 529 5.67 -31.15 -3.13
N LYS A 530 6.65 -30.57 -2.43
CA LYS A 530 7.92 -30.11 -3.02
C LYS A 530 8.83 -31.28 -3.43
N HIS A 531 8.82 -32.38 -2.67
CA HIS A 531 9.64 -33.57 -2.98
C HIS A 531 9.13 -34.41 -4.17
N LEU A 532 7.89 -34.19 -4.63
CA LEU A 532 7.31 -34.85 -5.80
C LEU A 532 7.60 -34.12 -7.12
N LEU A 533 8.25 -32.95 -7.07
CA LEU A 533 8.62 -32.17 -8.26
C LEU A 533 10.09 -32.36 -8.69
N ASP A 534 10.91 -33.08 -7.92
CA ASP A 534 12.36 -33.27 -8.19
C ASP A 534 12.78 -34.74 -8.45
N VAL A 535 11.88 -35.60 -8.96
CA VAL A 535 12.27 -36.97 -9.37
C VAL A 535 12.44 -37.01 -10.91
N PRO A 536 13.63 -37.38 -11.44
CA PRO A 536 13.81 -37.56 -12.87
C PRO A 536 12.87 -38.63 -13.40
N ILE A 537 12.23 -38.37 -14.53
CA ILE A 537 11.33 -39.31 -15.21
C ILE A 537 12.17 -40.46 -15.76
N GLY A 538 12.40 -41.47 -14.91
CA GLY A 538 13.13 -42.69 -15.25
C GLY A 538 12.65 -43.83 -14.37
N SER A 539 11.90 -44.75 -14.97
CA SER A 539 11.61 -46.10 -14.49
C SER A 539 10.97 -46.28 -13.10
N VAL A 540 9.64 -46.19 -13.00
CA VAL A 540 8.86 -47.10 -12.14
C VAL A 540 7.48 -47.38 -12.78
N LYS A 541 7.29 -48.59 -13.31
CA LYS A 541 5.95 -49.12 -13.63
C LYS A 541 5.25 -49.51 -12.32
N VAL A 542 4.26 -48.75 -11.88
CA VAL A 542 3.29 -49.21 -10.86
C VAL A 542 1.88 -49.24 -11.48
N PRO A 543 1.10 -50.33 -11.36
CA PRO A 543 -0.21 -50.42 -11.99
C PRO A 543 -1.23 -49.48 -11.32
N ARG A 544 -1.81 -48.56 -12.10
CA ARG A 544 -2.84 -47.58 -11.70
C ARG A 544 -4.16 -48.16 -11.14
N LYS A 545 -4.31 -49.49 -11.02
CA LYS A 545 -5.53 -50.15 -10.50
C LYS A 545 -5.51 -50.48 -8.99
N LYS A 546 -4.38 -50.28 -8.27
CA LYS A 546 -4.30 -50.61 -6.82
C LYS A 546 -4.25 -49.40 -5.88
N LEU A 547 -4.19 -48.16 -6.38
CA LEU A 547 -4.11 -46.96 -5.54
C LEU A 547 -5.51 -46.35 -5.25
N THR A 548 -6.45 -46.49 -6.17
CA THR A 548 -7.83 -46.00 -6.02
C THR A 548 -8.62 -46.76 -4.95
N ASN A 549 -8.39 -48.08 -4.81
CA ASN A 549 -9.03 -48.86 -3.75
C ASN A 549 -8.49 -48.53 -2.35
N LYS A 550 -7.21 -48.18 -2.21
CA LYS A 550 -6.61 -47.84 -0.90
C LYS A 550 -7.03 -46.46 -0.36
N ILE A 551 -7.39 -45.51 -1.22
CA ILE A 551 -7.87 -44.18 -0.78
C ILE A 551 -9.35 -44.24 -0.36
N CYS A 552 -10.15 -45.07 -1.04
CA CYS A 552 -11.52 -45.36 -0.59
C CYS A 552 -11.55 -46.21 0.69
N GLU A 553 -10.65 -47.19 0.86
CA GLU A 553 -10.52 -47.94 2.12
C GLU A 553 -10.04 -47.08 3.29
N ALA A 554 -9.16 -46.09 3.04
CA ALA A 554 -8.67 -45.19 4.09
C ALA A 554 -9.77 -44.26 4.64
N PHE A 555 -10.76 -43.87 3.83
CA PHE A 555 -11.86 -43.02 4.27
C PHE A 555 -12.94 -43.81 5.04
N ILE A 556 -13.12 -45.09 4.70
CA ILE A 556 -14.01 -46.00 5.45
C ILE A 556 -13.38 -46.43 6.78
N MET A 557 -12.06 -46.68 6.83
CA MET A 557 -11.34 -47.02 8.06
C MET A 557 -11.25 -45.85 9.07
N GLN A 558 -11.25 -44.59 8.62
CA GLN A 558 -11.19 -43.44 9.53
C GLN A 558 -12.54 -43.13 10.21
N MET A 559 -13.65 -43.58 9.61
CA MET A 559 -14.98 -43.57 10.23
C MET A 559 -15.13 -44.69 11.26
N LEU A 560 -14.58 -45.89 11.00
CA LEU A 560 -14.66 -47.04 11.92
C LEU A 560 -13.80 -46.88 13.19
N LYS A 561 -12.66 -46.17 13.12
CA LYS A 561 -11.80 -45.92 14.30
C LYS A 561 -12.46 -45.01 15.36
N LYS A 562 -13.50 -44.26 14.99
CA LYS A 562 -14.28 -43.42 15.91
C LYS A 562 -15.44 -44.18 16.56
N TYR A 563 -15.79 -45.36 16.05
CA TYR A 563 -16.88 -46.20 16.53
C TYR A 563 -16.44 -47.24 17.57
N PHE A 564 -15.18 -47.71 17.54
CA PHE A 564 -14.65 -48.67 18.52
C PHE A 564 -14.13 -48.05 19.84
N SER A 565 -14.24 -46.74 20.06
CA SER A 565 -13.82 -46.10 21.32
C SER A 565 -14.98 -45.80 22.28
N LYS A 566 -16.15 -46.46 22.10
CA LYS A 566 -17.36 -46.25 22.92
C LYS A 566 -18.00 -47.54 23.43
N GLN A 567 -17.25 -48.64 23.49
CA GLN A 567 -17.62 -49.88 24.20
C GLN A 567 -16.60 -50.16 25.32
N ASP A 568 -16.51 -49.22 26.26
CA ASP A 568 -15.95 -49.46 27.60
C ASP A 568 -16.74 -48.59 28.60
N SER A 569 -18.03 -48.90 28.72
CA SER A 569 -18.85 -48.64 29.91
C SER A 569 -20.17 -49.40 29.80
N GLN A 570 -20.20 -50.53 30.53
CA GLN A 570 -21.22 -51.58 30.66
C GLN A 570 -21.21 -52.67 29.59
#